data_AF-A0A7X3ME29-F1
#
_entry.id   AF-A0A7X3ME29-F1
#
_cell.length_a   1.000
_cell.length_b   1.000
_cell.length_c   1.000
_cell.angle_alpha   90.00
_cell.angle_beta   90.00
_cell.angle_gamma   90.00
#
_symmetry.space_group_name_H-M   'P 1'
#
loop_
_entity.id
_entity.type
_entity.pdbx_description
1 polymer ?
#
loop_
_entity_poly.entity_id
_entity_poly.type
_entity_poly.pdbx_seq_one_letter_code
_entity_poly.pdbx_strand_id
1 'polypeptide(L)'
;MKKFKNAERYKDAMSFLEESEHLFRRVSDLEIRGFWEKQKAELLFNLGKYEEAKNIQNKYINKFGESQNVFDLYNGAIYYAWAANYKEKDDVNWEIYIEEAYKLIIQAEQHILQAKVLQKTEYKEFLYHVILEKSFYFQKK
;
A
#
# COMPACT_ATOMS: atom_id res chain seq x y z
N MET A 1 22.15 13.68 7.32
CA MET A 1 22.90 12.42 7.10
C MET A 1 22.06 11.13 7.17
N LYS A 2 21.17 10.91 8.16
CA LYS A 2 20.35 9.66 8.23
C LYS A 2 19.39 9.43 7.05
N LYS A 3 18.75 10.48 6.51
CA LYS A 3 17.86 10.39 5.32
C LYS A 3 18.58 9.86 4.06
N PHE A 4 19.80 10.33 3.81
CA PHE A 4 20.60 9.88 2.66
C PHE A 4 21.05 8.41 2.81
N LYS A 5 21.48 8.00 4.01
CA LYS A 5 21.82 6.58 4.30
C LYS A 5 20.63 5.63 4.13
N ASN A 6 19.40 6.10 4.37
CA ASN A 6 18.21 5.28 4.14
C ASN A 6 17.85 5.20 2.65
N ALA A 7 17.95 6.31 1.90
CA ALA A 7 17.67 6.31 0.46
C ALA A 7 18.63 5.41 -0.32
N GLU A 8 19.92 5.40 0.02
CA GLU A 8 20.92 4.51 -0.60
C GLU A 8 20.59 3.03 -0.34
N ARG A 9 20.25 2.67 0.90
CA ARG A 9 19.80 1.30 1.24
C ARG A 9 18.58 0.86 0.44
N TYR A 10 17.60 1.74 0.23
CA TYR A 10 16.42 1.41 -0.57
C TYR A 10 16.75 1.29 -2.06
N LYS A 11 17.74 2.04 -2.56
CA LYS A 11 18.24 1.88 -3.94
C LYS A 11 18.94 0.53 -4.10
N ASP A 12 19.82 0.17 -3.17
CA ASP A 12 20.51 -1.12 -3.20
C ASP A 12 19.50 -2.28 -3.14
N ALA A 13 18.53 -2.19 -2.22
CA ALA A 13 17.45 -3.17 -2.13
C ALA A 13 16.62 -3.27 -3.42
N MET A 14 16.34 -2.13 -4.07
CA MET A 14 15.64 -2.11 -5.36
C MET A 14 16.45 -2.79 -6.45
N SER A 15 17.75 -2.50 -6.55
CA SER A 15 18.65 -3.15 -7.51
C SER A 15 18.65 -4.67 -7.35
N PHE A 16 18.83 -5.16 -6.11
CA PHE A 16 18.74 -6.60 -5.82
C PHE A 16 17.38 -7.20 -6.19
N LEU A 17 16.29 -6.47 -5.90
CA LEU A 17 14.94 -6.93 -6.24
C LEU A 17 14.74 -7.02 -7.77
N GLU A 18 15.22 -6.03 -8.52
CA GLU A 18 15.15 -6.00 -9.99
C GLU A 18 15.98 -7.12 -10.62
N GLU A 19 17.19 -7.36 -10.12
CA GLU A 19 18.02 -8.50 -10.55
C GLU A 19 17.30 -9.84 -10.31
N SER A 20 16.58 -9.97 -9.20
CA SER A 20 15.82 -11.19 -8.87
C SER A 20 14.55 -11.39 -9.71
N GLU A 21 14.10 -10.39 -10.49
CA GLU A 21 12.81 -10.42 -11.20
C GLU A 21 12.64 -11.68 -12.07
N HIS A 22 13.72 -12.12 -12.73
CA HIS A 22 13.69 -13.28 -13.60
C HIS A 22 13.35 -14.59 -12.87
N LEU A 23 13.68 -14.69 -11.58
CA LEU A 23 13.33 -15.84 -10.74
C LEU A 23 11.81 -15.85 -10.54
N PHE A 24 11.24 -14.74 -10.11
CA PHE A 24 9.82 -14.62 -9.75
C PHE A 24 8.89 -14.64 -10.96
N ARG A 25 9.33 -14.17 -12.13
CA ARG A 25 8.54 -14.28 -13.38
C ARG A 25 8.30 -15.73 -13.82
N ARG A 26 9.16 -16.66 -13.41
CA ARG A 26 9.08 -18.09 -13.77
C ARG A 26 8.40 -18.94 -12.70
N VAL A 27 8.10 -18.37 -11.53
CA VAL A 27 7.39 -19.07 -10.45
C VAL A 27 5.91 -19.19 -10.84
N SER A 28 5.40 -20.42 -10.84
CA SER A 28 3.98 -20.71 -11.08
C SER A 28 3.09 -20.35 -9.89
N ASP A 29 3.67 -20.29 -8.69
CA ASP A 29 3.01 -19.88 -7.46
C ASP A 29 2.71 -18.36 -7.49
N LEU A 30 1.43 -18.03 -7.61
CA LEU A 30 0.94 -16.66 -7.69
C LEU A 30 1.07 -15.91 -6.36
N GLU A 31 1.10 -16.59 -5.21
CA GLU A 31 1.31 -15.95 -3.92
C GLU A 31 2.75 -15.50 -3.77
N ILE A 32 3.72 -16.36 -4.09
CA ILE A 32 5.16 -16.01 -4.05
C ILE A 32 5.45 -14.82 -4.97
N ARG A 33 4.91 -14.85 -6.19
CA ARG A 33 5.00 -13.70 -7.10
C ARG A 33 4.32 -12.46 -6.52
N GLY A 34 3.19 -12.64 -5.86
CA GLY A 34 2.46 -11.58 -5.17
C GLY A 34 3.29 -10.90 -4.09
N PHE A 35 3.99 -11.67 -3.25
CA PHE A 35 4.90 -11.13 -2.24
C PHE A 35 6.02 -10.29 -2.86
N TRP A 36 6.66 -10.79 -3.91
CA TRP A 36 7.72 -10.05 -4.61
C TRP A 36 7.23 -8.72 -5.19
N GLU A 37 6.08 -8.72 -5.88
CA GLU A 37 5.49 -7.50 -6.43
C GLU A 37 5.10 -6.50 -5.31
N LYS A 38 4.57 -6.95 -4.17
CA LYS A 38 4.26 -6.08 -3.02
C LYS A 38 5.51 -5.47 -2.40
N GLN A 39 6.60 -6.24 -2.28
CA GLN A 39 7.89 -5.73 -1.82
C GLN A 39 8.47 -4.69 -2.79
N LYS A 40 8.30 -4.89 -4.11
CA LYS A 40 8.63 -3.86 -5.11
C LYS A 40 7.87 -2.56 -4.85
N ALA A 41 6.57 -2.65 -4.60
CA ALA A 41 5.74 -1.48 -4.32
C ALA A 41 6.20 -0.74 -3.05
N GLU A 42 6.54 -1.47 -1.99
CA GLU A 42 7.08 -0.88 -0.74
C GLU A 42 8.42 -0.16 -0.97
N LEU A 43 9.34 -0.74 -1.74
CA LEU A 43 10.60 -0.09 -2.06
C LEU A 43 10.41 1.16 -2.94
N LEU A 44 9.51 1.09 -3.93
CA LEU A 44 9.13 2.26 -4.74
C LEU A 44 8.57 3.38 -3.87
N PHE A 45 7.68 3.04 -2.95
CA PHE A 45 7.10 4.00 -1.99
C PHE A 45 8.19 4.67 -1.16
N ASN A 46 9.11 3.88 -0.58
CA ASN A 46 10.22 4.40 0.23
C ASN A 46 11.22 5.25 -0.56
N LEU A 47 11.30 5.05 -1.88
CA LEU A 47 12.08 5.86 -2.82
C LEU A 47 11.34 7.11 -3.32
N GLY A 48 10.10 7.36 -2.86
CA GLY A 48 9.29 8.51 -3.28
C GLY A 48 8.57 8.31 -4.63
N LYS A 49 8.60 7.10 -5.19
CA LYS A 49 7.95 6.75 -6.46
C LYS A 49 6.50 6.30 -6.22
N TYR A 50 5.70 7.21 -5.65
CA TYR A 50 4.38 6.87 -5.10
C TYR A 50 3.36 6.42 -6.16
N GLU A 51 3.37 7.02 -7.35
CA GLU A 51 2.46 6.63 -8.45
C GLU A 51 2.72 5.18 -8.89
N GLU A 52 3.99 4.80 -9.01
CA GLU A 52 4.40 3.46 -9.41
C GLU A 52 4.05 2.43 -8.32
N ALA A 53 4.29 2.76 -7.05
CA ALA A 53 3.89 1.94 -5.91
C ALA A 53 2.37 1.71 -5.86
N LYS A 54 1.58 2.79 -5.99
CA LYS A 54 0.11 2.72 -6.07
C LYS A 54 -0.35 1.84 -7.23
N ASN A 55 0.25 1.97 -8.41
CA ASN A 55 -0.16 1.20 -9.59
C ASN A 55 0.09 -0.31 -9.43
N ILE A 56 1.15 -0.72 -8.73
CA ILE A 56 1.33 -2.13 -8.35
C ILE A 56 0.26 -2.54 -7.35
N GLN A 57 0.01 -1.72 -6.33
CA GLN A 57 -0.96 -2.02 -5.27
C GLN A 57 -2.39 -2.18 -5.78
N ASN A 58 -2.78 -1.45 -6.83
CA ASN A 58 -4.09 -1.57 -7.49
C ASN A 58 -4.43 -3.00 -7.92
N LYS A 59 -3.44 -3.78 -8.34
CA LYS A 59 -3.66 -5.19 -8.71
C LYS A 59 -4.19 -6.02 -7.54
N TYR A 60 -3.72 -5.72 -6.33
CA TYR A 60 -4.05 -6.47 -5.11
C TYR A 60 -5.34 -5.98 -4.47
N ILE A 61 -5.58 -4.67 -4.53
CA ILE A 61 -6.87 -4.08 -4.17
C ILE A 61 -7.99 -4.72 -5.01
N ASN A 62 -7.81 -4.84 -6.33
CA ASN A 62 -8.81 -5.43 -7.22
C ASN A 62 -9.08 -6.92 -6.92
N LYS A 63 -8.13 -7.62 -6.29
CA LYS A 63 -8.25 -9.02 -5.87
C LYS A 63 -8.77 -9.19 -4.44
N PHE A 64 -9.08 -8.10 -3.74
CA PHE A 64 -9.52 -8.16 -2.35
C PHE A 64 -10.76 -9.02 -2.15
N GLY A 65 -11.69 -9.04 -3.12
CA GLY A 65 -12.87 -9.91 -3.08
C GLY A 65 -12.53 -11.39 -2.90
N GLU A 66 -11.44 -11.85 -3.51
CA GLU A 66 -10.96 -13.24 -3.42
C GLU A 66 -10.04 -13.45 -2.21
N SER A 67 -9.08 -12.55 -2.00
CA SER A 67 -8.04 -12.72 -0.98
C SER A 67 -8.51 -12.38 0.44
N GLN A 68 -9.48 -11.47 0.55
CA GLN A 68 -9.92 -10.84 1.81
C GLN A 68 -8.73 -10.26 2.62
N ASN A 69 -7.62 -9.93 1.96
CA ASN A 69 -6.41 -9.43 2.61
C ASN A 69 -6.54 -7.92 2.90
N VAL A 70 -6.89 -7.57 4.14
CA VAL A 70 -7.12 -6.17 4.52
C VAL A 70 -5.87 -5.29 4.46
N PHE A 71 -4.68 -5.88 4.55
CA PHE A 71 -3.44 -5.11 4.37
C PHE A 71 -3.35 -4.53 2.96
N ASP A 72 -3.97 -5.16 1.96
CA ASP A 72 -3.99 -4.64 0.60
C ASP A 72 -4.81 -3.36 0.47
N LEU A 73 -5.92 -3.26 1.21
CA LEU A 73 -6.74 -2.06 1.30
C LEU A 73 -6.02 -0.95 2.07
N TYR A 74 -5.44 -1.28 3.23
CA TYR A 74 -4.72 -0.32 4.06
C TYR A 74 -3.50 0.27 3.35
N ASN A 75 -2.63 -0.56 2.78
CA ASN A 75 -1.47 -0.09 2.01
C ASN A 75 -1.92 0.68 0.77
N GLY A 76 -3.01 0.25 0.14
CA GLY A 76 -3.68 1.00 -0.91
C GLY A 76 -4.01 2.43 -0.50
N ALA A 77 -4.71 2.58 0.63
CA ALA A 77 -5.09 3.89 1.16
C ALA A 77 -3.88 4.81 1.34
N ILE A 78 -2.81 4.31 1.98
CA ILE A 78 -1.56 5.04 2.17
C ILE A 78 -0.95 5.44 0.83
N TYR A 79 -0.84 4.51 -0.12
CA TYR A 79 -0.16 4.78 -1.38
C TYR A 79 -0.92 5.81 -2.22
N TYR A 80 -2.26 5.75 -2.24
CA TYR A 80 -3.10 6.78 -2.85
C TYR A 80 -2.91 8.15 -2.19
N ALA A 81 -2.91 8.21 -0.85
CA ALA A 81 -2.76 9.46 -0.11
C ALA A 81 -1.39 10.12 -0.35
N TRP A 82 -0.31 9.34 -0.37
CA TRP A 82 1.03 9.84 -0.65
C TRP A 82 1.22 10.21 -2.12
N ALA A 83 0.66 9.44 -3.04
CA ALA A 83 0.64 9.81 -4.45
C ALA A 83 -0.05 11.16 -4.65
N ALA A 84 -1.20 11.40 -4.00
CA ALA A 84 -1.88 12.69 -4.02
C ALA A 84 -1.01 13.82 -3.43
N ASN A 85 -0.41 13.60 -2.26
CA ASN A 85 0.35 14.62 -1.55
C ASN A 85 1.68 15.00 -2.24
N TYR A 86 2.21 14.13 -3.09
CA TYR A 86 3.47 14.34 -3.82
C TYR A 86 3.27 14.76 -5.29
N LYS A 87 2.02 14.81 -5.77
CA LYS A 87 1.72 15.47 -7.04
C LYS A 87 2.02 16.96 -6.95
N GLU A 88 2.37 17.58 -8.09
CA GLU A 88 2.38 19.03 -8.20
C GLU A 88 1.00 19.56 -7.76
N LYS A 89 0.97 20.58 -6.89
CA LYS A 89 -0.21 21.00 -6.10
C LYS A 89 -1.48 21.31 -6.90
N ASP A 90 -1.38 21.41 -8.22
CA ASP A 90 -2.47 21.77 -9.13
C ASP A 90 -2.97 20.57 -9.97
N ASP A 91 -2.58 19.33 -9.65
CA ASP A 91 -3.03 18.13 -10.39
C ASP A 91 -4.52 17.86 -10.20
N VAL A 92 -5.25 17.81 -11.32
CA VAL A 92 -6.71 17.58 -11.40
C VAL A 92 -7.17 16.25 -10.77
N ASN A 93 -6.27 15.30 -10.56
CA ASN A 93 -6.58 13.99 -9.99
C ASN A 93 -6.33 13.92 -8.47
N TRP A 94 -5.90 15.01 -7.83
CA TRP A 94 -5.64 15.02 -6.39
C TRP A 94 -6.87 14.55 -5.60
N GLU A 95 -8.04 15.11 -5.92
CA GLU A 95 -9.30 14.79 -5.25
C GLU A 95 -9.67 13.31 -5.44
N ILE A 96 -9.56 12.81 -6.67
CA ILE A 96 -9.81 11.39 -7.01
C ILE A 96 -8.94 10.47 -6.13
N TYR A 97 -7.66 10.82 -5.95
CA TYR A 97 -6.75 9.98 -5.18
C TYR A 97 -7.04 10.02 -3.67
N ILE A 98 -7.37 11.18 -3.14
CA ILE A 98 -7.76 11.31 -1.72
C ILE A 98 -9.09 10.60 -1.45
N GLU A 99 -10.06 10.70 -2.36
CA GLU A 99 -11.33 9.98 -2.26
C GLU A 99 -11.14 8.47 -2.27
N GLU A 100 -10.31 7.94 -3.19
CA GLU A 100 -10.00 6.52 -3.21
C GLU A 100 -9.23 6.09 -1.95
N ALA A 101 -8.27 6.89 -1.45
CA ALA A 101 -7.60 6.60 -0.18
C ALA A 101 -8.59 6.47 0.98
N TYR A 102 -9.54 7.40 1.06
CA TYR A 102 -10.58 7.41 2.09
C TYR A 102 -11.54 6.22 1.97
N LYS A 103 -11.96 5.89 0.75
CA LYS A 103 -12.80 4.73 0.48
C LYS A 103 -12.12 3.43 0.89
N LEU A 104 -10.84 3.27 0.57
CA LEU A 104 -10.06 2.08 0.91
C LEU A 104 -9.89 1.92 2.42
N ILE A 105 -9.59 2.99 3.15
CA ILE A 105 -9.41 2.89 4.62
C ILE A 105 -10.71 2.57 5.34
N ILE A 106 -11.85 3.08 4.85
CA ILE A 106 -13.17 2.70 5.39
C ILE A 106 -13.47 1.23 5.10
N GLN A 107 -13.21 0.76 3.88
CA GLN A 107 -13.41 -0.65 3.56
C GLN A 107 -12.55 -1.56 4.43
N ALA A 108 -11.30 -1.16 4.70
CA ALA A 108 -10.41 -1.89 5.62
C ALA A 108 -10.99 -1.96 7.04
N GLU A 109 -11.45 -0.84 7.58
CA GLU A 109 -12.09 -0.78 8.89
C GLU A 109 -13.34 -1.66 8.95
N GLN A 110 -14.25 -1.52 7.98
CA GLN A 110 -15.49 -2.29 7.93
C GLN A 110 -15.23 -3.79 7.86
N HIS A 111 -14.21 -4.20 7.09
CA HIS A 111 -13.82 -5.60 7.01
C HIS A 111 -13.27 -6.12 8.34
N ILE A 112 -12.41 -5.36 9.01
CA ILE A 112 -11.87 -5.74 10.33
C ILE A 112 -12.97 -5.83 11.37
N LEU A 113 -13.92 -4.89 11.36
CA LEU A 113 -15.04 -4.85 12.31
C LEU A 113 -16.06 -5.99 12.14
N GLN A 114 -15.92 -6.83 11.10
CA GLN A 114 -16.70 -8.06 11.02
C GLN A 114 -16.30 -8.99 12.17
N ALA A 115 -17.29 -9.49 12.91
CA ALA A 115 -17.07 -10.27 14.14
C ALA A 115 -16.10 -11.46 13.98
N LYS A 116 -16.11 -12.12 12.81
CA LYS A 116 -15.19 -13.23 12.49
C LYS A 116 -13.73 -12.79 12.34
N VAL A 117 -13.49 -11.55 11.92
CA VAL A 117 -12.16 -10.98 11.66
C VAL A 117 -11.56 -10.44 12.96
N LEU A 118 -12.36 -9.69 13.73
CA LEU A 118 -12.01 -9.17 15.07
C LEU A 118 -11.58 -10.24 16.08
N GLN A 119 -11.98 -11.50 15.90
CA GLN A 119 -11.54 -12.60 16.77
C GLN A 119 -10.04 -12.91 16.63
N LYS A 120 -9.40 -12.54 15.52
CA LYS A 120 -7.97 -12.72 15.31
C LYS A 120 -7.20 -11.58 15.97
N THR A 121 -6.26 -11.92 16.85
CA THR A 121 -5.45 -10.95 17.62
C THR A 121 -4.74 -9.94 16.73
N GLU A 122 -4.18 -10.40 15.60
CA GLU A 122 -3.49 -9.56 14.61
C GLU A 122 -4.35 -8.38 14.11
N TYR A 123 -5.67 -8.58 13.96
CA TYR A 123 -6.56 -7.53 13.45
C TYR A 123 -7.03 -6.55 14.52
N LYS A 124 -6.97 -6.91 15.81
CA LYS A 124 -7.32 -5.99 16.90
C LYS A 124 -6.30 -4.87 17.02
N GLU A 125 -5.01 -5.22 16.97
CA GLU A 125 -3.93 -4.23 16.98
C GLU A 125 -3.91 -3.44 15.66
N PHE A 126 -4.14 -4.11 14.54
CA PHE A 126 -4.17 -3.46 13.23
C PHE A 126 -5.31 -2.43 13.09
N LEU A 127 -6.47 -2.66 13.72
CA LEU A 127 -7.58 -1.72 13.72
C LEU A 127 -7.18 -0.33 14.25
N TYR A 128 -6.28 -0.27 15.24
CA TYR A 128 -5.77 0.99 15.76
C TYR A 128 -5.04 1.80 14.68
N HIS A 129 -4.20 1.14 13.88
CA HIS A 129 -3.51 1.79 12.76
C HIS A 129 -4.48 2.28 11.69
N VAL A 130 -5.51 1.49 11.37
CA VAL A 130 -6.55 1.87 10.41
C VAL A 130 -7.32 3.11 10.89
N ILE A 131 -7.71 3.14 12.17
CA ILE A 131 -8.44 4.29 12.76
C ILE A 131 -7.57 5.55 12.75
N LEU A 132 -6.29 5.44 13.14
CA LEU A 132 -5.37 6.56 13.10
C LEU A 132 -5.20 7.10 11.68
N GLU A 133 -4.91 6.24 10.71
CA GLU A 133 -4.70 6.65 9.31
C GLU A 133 -5.95 7.33 8.75
N LYS A 134 -7.13 6.76 9.00
CA LYS A 134 -8.41 7.35 8.62
C LYS A 134 -8.61 8.74 9.20
N SER A 135 -8.20 8.98 10.46
CA SER A 135 -8.33 10.30 11.10
C SER A 135 -7.53 11.39 10.39
N PHE A 136 -6.36 11.05 9.81
CA PHE A 136 -5.57 12.00 9.03
C PHE A 136 -6.25 12.40 7.72
N TYR A 137 -7.00 11.49 7.10
CA TYR A 137 -7.76 11.81 5.89
C TYR A 137 -9.00 12.68 6.16
N PHE A 138 -9.64 12.51 7.33
CA PHE A 138 -10.75 13.38 7.75
C PHE A 138 -10.35 14.85 7.93
N GLN A 139 -9.09 15.14 8.27
CA GLN A 139 -8.59 16.52 8.40
C GLN A 139 -8.36 17.21 7.04
N LYS A 140 -8.36 16.46 5.93
CA LYS A 140 -8.09 16.97 4.58
C LYS A 140 -9.36 17.19 3.74
N LYS A 141 -10.54 16.88 4.28
CA LYS A 141 -11.86 17.25 3.74
C LYS A 141 -12.34 18.54 4.40
#